data_AF-A0A1G2EKG9-F1
#
_entry.id   AF-A0A1G2EKG9-F1
#
_cell.length_a   1.000
_cell.length_b   1.000
_cell.length_c   1.000
_cell.angle_alpha   90.00
_cell.angle_beta   90.00
_cell.angle_gamma   90.00
#
_symmetry.space_group_name_H-M   'P 1'
#
loop_
_entity.id
_entity.type
_entity.pdbx_description
1 polymer ?
#
loop_
_entity_poly.entity_id
_entity_poly.type
_entity_poly.pdbx_seq_one_letter_code
_entity_poly.pdbx_strand_id
1 'polypeptide(L)'
;MDKNYAEYLINKIREDYNFISEDFSRTWSHIWEEIKFLFDDYVKAGDRVLDVGCGNGRYCDLIQEKRAVYKGLDNSNGLVAMAK
;
A
#
# COMPACT_ATOMS: atom_id res chain seq x y z
N MET A 1 -13.83 12.11 21.83
CA MET A 1 -12.43 12.22 21.35
C MET A 1 -12.19 13.67 21.00
N ASP A 2 -11.09 14.25 21.48
CA ASP A 2 -10.72 15.63 21.13
C ASP A 2 -10.36 15.69 19.63
N LYS A 3 -11.04 16.57 18.89
CA LYS A 3 -10.89 16.70 17.43
C LYS A 3 -9.48 17.16 17.04
N ASN A 4 -8.92 18.12 17.77
CA ASN A 4 -7.59 18.66 17.48
C ASN A 4 -6.53 17.59 17.71
N TYR A 5 -6.71 16.79 18.76
CA TYR A 5 -5.80 15.67 19.02
C TYR A 5 -5.90 14.58 17.95
N ALA A 6 -7.11 14.28 17.45
CA ALA A 6 -7.28 13.35 16.34
C ALA A 6 -6.60 13.84 15.04
N GLU A 7 -6.75 15.12 14.70
CA GLU A 7 -6.09 15.73 13.53
C GLU A 7 -4.56 15.74 13.68
N TYR A 8 -4.06 16.01 14.88
CA TYR A 8 -2.63 15.89 15.19
C TYR A 8 -2.11 14.48 14.94
N LEU A 9 -2.80 13.46 15.44
CA LEU A 9 -2.40 12.06 15.26
C LEU A 9 -2.38 11.66 13.78
N ILE A 10 -3.38 12.08 12.99
CA ILE A 10 -3.41 11.79 11.55
C ILE A 10 -2.19 12.38 10.84
N ASN A 11 -1.85 13.64 11.13
CA ASN A 11 -0.69 14.29 10.52
C ASN A 11 0.63 13.65 10.96
N LYS A 12 0.76 13.33 12.26
CA LYS A 12 1.95 12.69 12.81
C LYS A 12 2.19 11.33 12.15
N ILE A 13 1.15 10.50 12.00
CA ILE A 13 1.29 9.18 11.35
C ILE A 13 1.79 9.33 9.91
N ARG A 14 1.25 10.29 9.16
CA ARG A 14 1.72 10.57 7.79
C ARG A 14 3.19 10.97 7.78
N GLU A 15 3.61 11.85 8.69
CA GLU A 15 5.02 12.28 8.80
C GLU A 15 5.95 11.12 9.17
N ASP A 16 5.56 10.29 10.14
CA ASP A 16 6.33 9.12 10.57
C ASP A 16 6.54 8.15 9.39
N TYR A 17 5.50 7.83 8.62
CA TYR A 17 5.62 6.94 7.45
C TYR A 17 6.45 7.54 6.30
N ASN A 18 6.45 8.86 6.13
CA ASN A 18 7.36 9.52 5.20
C ASN A 18 8.81 9.41 5.68
N PHE A 19 9.04 9.58 6.99
CA PHE A 19 10.37 9.52 7.59
C PHE A 19 11.01 8.13 7.50
N ILE A 20 10.22 7.06 7.69
CA ILE A 20 10.72 5.68 7.67
C ILE A 20 10.58 4.97 6.30
N SER A 21 10.27 5.69 5.22
CA SER A 21 9.84 5.05 3.96
C SER A 21 10.87 4.09 3.36
N GLU A 22 12.16 4.42 3.46
CA GLU A 22 13.26 3.58 2.99
C GLU A 22 13.39 2.29 3.82
N ASP A 23 13.42 2.43 5.15
CA ASP A 23 13.49 1.30 6.09
C ASP A 23 12.26 0.39 5.98
N PHE A 24 11.08 0.99 5.84
CA PHE A 24 9.84 0.29 5.56
C PHE A 24 9.97 -0.50 4.26
N SER A 25 10.39 0.15 3.17
CA SER A 25 10.49 -0.50 1.86
C SER A 25 11.48 -1.67 1.85
N ARG A 26 12.56 -1.57 2.62
CA ARG A 26 13.56 -2.62 2.79
C ARG A 26 13.02 -3.84 3.54
N THR A 27 12.24 -3.61 4.60
CA THR A 27 11.79 -4.68 5.51
C THR A 27 10.43 -5.27 5.12
N TRP A 28 9.59 -4.51 4.41
CA TRP A 28 8.25 -4.88 3.95
C TRP A 28 8.22 -5.10 2.43
N SER A 29 9.06 -6.02 1.96
CA SER A 29 9.20 -6.36 0.54
C SER A 29 8.49 -7.66 0.15
N HIS A 30 8.20 -8.54 1.11
CA HIS A 30 7.56 -9.84 0.85
C HIS A 30 6.05 -9.81 1.12
N ILE A 31 5.32 -10.53 0.27
CA ILE A 31 3.88 -10.78 0.44
C ILE A 31 3.73 -11.95 1.41
N TRP A 32 2.75 -11.86 2.29
CA TRP A 32 2.41 -12.95 3.21
C TRP A 32 1.62 -14.02 2.47
N GLU A 33 1.97 -15.30 2.64
CA GLU A 33 1.33 -16.37 1.88
C GLU A 33 -0.12 -16.57 2.30
N GLU A 34 -0.44 -16.22 3.53
CA GLU A 34 -1.77 -16.26 4.12
C GLU A 34 -2.76 -15.31 3.43
N ILE A 35 -2.28 -14.30 2.70
CA ILE A 35 -3.15 -13.35 1.98
C ILE A 35 -3.24 -13.63 0.47
N LYS A 36 -2.48 -14.60 -0.06
CA LYS A 36 -2.46 -14.88 -1.51
C LYS A 36 -3.83 -15.26 -2.07
N PHE A 37 -4.67 -15.93 -1.28
CA PHE A 37 -6.02 -16.33 -1.67
C PHE A 37 -6.88 -15.14 -2.12
N LEU A 38 -6.65 -13.93 -1.58
CA LEU A 38 -7.36 -12.72 -2.01
C LEU A 38 -7.13 -12.39 -3.48
N PHE A 39 -5.92 -12.67 -3.98
CA PHE A 39 -5.56 -12.40 -5.37
C PHE A 39 -5.87 -13.59 -6.27
N ASP A 40 -5.66 -14.80 -5.77
CA ASP A 40 -5.89 -16.03 -6.55
C ASP A 40 -7.37 -16.29 -6.82
N ASP A 41 -8.22 -16.07 -5.81
CA ASP A 41 -9.64 -16.44 -5.90
C ASP A 41 -10.54 -15.28 -6.37
N TYR A 42 -10.12 -14.02 -6.15
CA TYR A 42 -10.98 -12.85 -6.33
C TYR A 42 -10.52 -11.85 -7.39
N VAL A 43 -9.24 -11.85 -7.79
CA VAL A 43 -8.75 -10.94 -8.85
C VAL A 43 -8.77 -11.65 -10.19
N LYS A 44 -9.53 -11.09 -11.14
CA LYS A 44 -9.69 -11.66 -12.48
C LYS A 44 -9.08 -10.75 -13.54
N ALA A 45 -8.77 -11.34 -14.68
CA ALA A 45 -8.27 -10.60 -15.83
C ALA A 45 -9.26 -9.51 -16.25
N GLY A 46 -8.75 -8.29 -16.41
CA GLY A 46 -9.55 -7.10 -16.75
C GLY A 46 -10.16 -6.36 -15.57
N ASP A 47 -10.07 -6.89 -14.34
CA ASP A 47 -10.54 -6.18 -13.15
C ASP A 47 -9.73 -4.90 -12.93
N ARG A 48 -10.34 -3.93 -12.23
CA ARG A 48 -9.68 -2.69 -11.81
C ARG A 48 -9.57 -2.71 -10.28
N VAL A 49 -8.35 -2.84 -9.78
CA VAL A 49 -8.08 -2.94 -8.34
C VAL A 49 -7.52 -1.63 -7.82
N LEU A 50 -8.15 -1.11 -6.75
CA LEU A 50 -7.69 0.04 -6.00
C LEU A 50 -7.10 -0.43 -4.67
N ASP A 51 -5.82 -0.13 -4.45
CA ASP A 51 -5.08 -0.47 -3.22
C ASP A 51 -4.89 0.81 -2.38
N VAL A 52 -5.62 0.90 -1.27
CA VAL A 52 -5.68 2.07 -0.40
C VAL A 52 -4.75 1.87 0.80
N GLY A 53 -3.75 2.73 0.93
CA GLY A 53 -2.62 2.50 1.82
C GLY A 53 -1.61 1.53 1.20
N CYS A 54 -1.31 1.74 -0.09
CA CYS A 54 -0.50 0.79 -0.86
C CYS A 54 0.97 0.71 -0.43
N GLY A 55 1.45 1.65 0.40
CA GLY A 55 2.85 1.75 0.79
C GLY A 55 3.77 1.82 -0.43
N ASN A 56 4.75 0.91 -0.49
CA ASN A 56 5.68 0.74 -1.62
C ASN A 56 5.09 -0.06 -2.81
N GLY A 57 3.77 -0.22 -2.88
CA GLY A 57 3.08 -0.85 -4.02
C GLY A 57 3.32 -2.36 -4.13
N ARG A 58 3.60 -3.06 -3.03
CA ARG A 58 4.05 -4.47 -3.07
C ARG A 58 3.11 -5.45 -3.78
N TYR A 59 1.82 -5.12 -3.91
CA TYR A 59 0.82 -5.97 -4.57
C TYR A 59 0.68 -5.72 -6.07
N CYS A 60 1.34 -4.67 -6.60
CA CYS A 60 1.23 -4.26 -8.01
C CYS A 60 1.55 -5.43 -8.95
N ASP A 61 2.70 -6.08 -8.78
CA ASP A 61 3.17 -7.19 -9.60
C ASP A 61 2.15 -8.34 -9.60
N LEU A 62 1.68 -8.73 -8.42
CA LEU A 62 0.78 -9.88 -8.23
C LEU A 62 -0.60 -9.64 -8.88
N ILE A 63 -1.11 -8.41 -8.82
CA ILE A 63 -2.37 -8.02 -9.48
C ILE A 63 -2.18 -7.95 -11.00
N GLN A 64 -1.05 -7.43 -11.48
CA GLN A 64 -0.73 -7.37 -12.92
C GLN A 64 -0.52 -8.76 -13.53
N GLU A 65 0.05 -9.71 -12.78
CA GLU A 65 0.17 -11.12 -13.20
C GLU A 65 -1.21 -11.75 -13.50
N LYS A 66 -2.26 -11.33 -12.78
CA LYS A 66 -3.65 -11.72 -13.06
C LYS A 66 -4.26 -11.02 -14.26
N ARG A 67 -3.50 -10.16 -14.96
CA ARG A 67 -3.95 -9.29 -16.05
C ARG A 67 -5.03 -8.30 -15.61
N ALA A 68 -5.02 -7.89 -14.35
CA ALA A 68 -5.87 -6.84 -13.82
C ALA A 68 -5.14 -5.48 -13.86
N VAL A 69 -5.91 -4.40 -13.86
CA VAL A 69 -5.40 -3.03 -13.81
C VAL A 69 -5.23 -2.61 -12.35
N TYR A 70 -4.00 -2.25 -11.98
CA TYR A 70 -3.67 -1.79 -10.63
C TYR A 70 -3.68 -0.26 -10.52
N LYS A 71 -4.22 0.26 -9.41
CA LYS A 71 -4.00 1.64 -8.97
C LYS A 71 -3.76 1.66 -7.46
N GLY A 72 -2.57 2.08 -7.04
CA GLY A 72 -2.25 2.34 -5.64
C GLY A 72 -2.49 3.80 -5.25
N LEU A 73 -2.85 4.02 -3.98
CA LEU A 73 -2.79 5.33 -3.33
C LEU A 73 -2.29 5.18 -1.89
N ASP A 74 -1.48 6.13 -1.45
CA ASP A 74 -1.00 6.21 -0.08
C ASP A 74 -0.89 7.69 0.32
N ASN A 75 -0.98 7.98 1.62
CA ASN A 75 -0.82 9.34 2.14
C ASN A 75 0.65 9.76 2.29
N SER A 76 1.57 8.79 2.25
CA SER A 76 3.01 8.98 2.37
C SER A 76 3.64 9.13 1.00
N ASN A 77 4.02 10.36 0.65
CA ASN A 77 4.77 10.63 -0.59
C ASN A 77 6.10 9.86 -0.62
N GLY A 78 6.74 9.67 0.54
CA GLY A 78 7.96 8.89 0.68
C GLY A 78 7.75 7.42 0.31
N LEU A 79 6.63 6.81 0.71
CA LEU A 79 6.29 5.44 0.32
C LEU A 79 5.90 5.33 -1.15
N VAL A 80 5.12 6.30 -1.66
CA VAL A 80 4.75 6.35 -3.09
C VAL A 80 5.98 6.52 -3.98
N ALA A 81 6.99 7.30 -3.56
CA ALA A 81 8.24 7.45 -4.29
C ALA A 81 9.07 6.15 -4.34
N MET A 82 8.89 5.26 -3.35
CA MET A 82 9.50 3.93 -3.32
C MET A 82 8.64 2.87 -4.03
N ALA A 83 7.44 3.24 -4.50
CA ALA A 83 6.55 2.32 -5.18
C ALA A 83 7.06 1.97 -6.58
N LYS A 84 6.83 0.71 -6.97
CA LYS A 84 7.22 0.15 -8.27
C LYS A 84 6.30 0.61 -9.40
#